data_AF-A0A958FR49-F1
#
_entry.id   AF-A0A958FR49-F1
#
_cell.length_a   1.000
_cell.length_b   1.000
_cell.length_c   1.000
_cell.angle_alpha   90.00
_cell.angle_beta   90.00
_cell.angle_gamma   90.00
#
_symmetry.space_group_name_H-M   'P 1'
#
loop_
_entity.id
_entity.type
_entity.pdbx_description
1 polymer ?
#
loop_
_entity_poly.entity_id
_entity_poly.type
_entity_poly.pdbx_seq_one_letter_code
_entity_poly.pdbx_strand_id
1 'polypeptide(L)'
;MRNCIGIRRENKYLTEKRAPLSPYQVMKLINLHGLHVVVEPSDTRIFSNDEYEKVGAEISEDLSNCNIVFGIKEIPVESLEEKMAYCFFSHTIKGQPYNMPMLKKILDQNCTLLDYELVTDQRDKRVIFFGNFAGYAGIINSMWALGKRLQTEGVHTPFANLQQTCRYESLDEAKRAVGEVGERIKRDGLPDSMVPFVCGFTGYGQVSKG
;
A
#
# COMPACT_ATOMS: atom_id res chain seq x y z
N MET A 1 13.72 20.21 -20.52
CA MET A 1 13.45 18.84 -20.06
C MET A 1 12.04 18.49 -20.47
N ARG A 2 11.75 17.23 -20.82
CA ARG A 2 10.35 16.81 -20.95
C ARG A 2 9.73 16.87 -19.54
N ASN A 3 8.44 17.18 -19.44
CA ASN A 3 7.72 17.23 -18.17
C ASN A 3 6.85 15.97 -18.06
N CYS A 4 7.46 14.79 -18.11
CA CYS A 4 6.76 13.51 -18.18
C CYS A 4 7.07 12.64 -16.95
N ILE A 5 6.03 12.10 -16.32
CA ILE A 5 6.16 11.12 -15.25
C ILE A 5 5.47 9.81 -15.62
N GLY A 6 6.07 8.69 -15.24
CA GLY A 6 5.53 7.35 -15.44
C GLY A 6 5.00 6.76 -14.14
N ILE A 7 3.88 6.05 -14.19
CA ILE A 7 3.38 5.20 -13.11
C ILE A 7 3.43 3.76 -13.59
N ARG A 8 4.35 2.96 -13.02
CA ARG A 8 4.46 1.55 -13.39
C ARG A 8 3.34 0.69 -12.78
N ARG A 9 3.11 -0.48 -13.36
CA ARG A 9 2.33 -1.55 -12.73
C ARG A 9 3.19 -2.30 -11.73
N GLU A 10 2.57 -2.69 -10.63
CA GLU A 10 3.20 -3.56 -9.65
C GLU A 10 3.12 -5.00 -10.14
N ASN A 11 4.26 -5.68 -10.20
CA ASN A 11 4.38 -7.05 -10.72
C ASN A 11 5.14 -8.00 -9.77
N LYS A 12 5.68 -7.50 -8.65
CA LYS A 12 6.38 -8.34 -7.67
C LYS A 12 5.43 -9.22 -6.86
N TYR A 13 4.27 -8.68 -6.49
CA TYR A 13 3.26 -9.40 -5.71
C TYR A 13 1.90 -9.23 -6.37
N LEU A 14 1.24 -10.35 -6.72
CA LEU A 14 -0.09 -10.36 -7.34
C LEU A 14 -1.19 -9.73 -6.46
N THR A 15 -0.90 -9.52 -5.18
CA THR A 15 -1.81 -8.90 -4.21
C THR A 15 -1.51 -7.43 -3.95
N GLU A 16 -0.48 -6.85 -4.59
CA GLU A 16 -0.16 -5.43 -4.46
C GLU A 16 -1.10 -4.60 -5.32
N LYS A 17 -2.21 -4.16 -4.73
CA LYS A 17 -3.21 -3.33 -5.40
C LYS A 17 -2.94 -1.82 -5.29
N ARG A 18 -1.98 -1.38 -4.47
CA ARG A 18 -1.76 0.07 -4.26
C ARG A 18 -1.15 0.71 -5.50
N ALA A 19 -1.30 2.02 -5.60
CA ALA A 19 -0.66 2.86 -6.59
C ALA A 19 0.17 3.96 -5.91
N PRO A 20 1.30 4.41 -6.50
CA PRO A 20 2.09 5.51 -5.94
C PRO A 20 1.35 6.86 -6.01
N LEU A 21 0.45 7.02 -6.98
CA LEU A 21 -0.38 8.20 -7.17
C LEU A 21 -1.80 7.76 -7.53
N SER A 22 -2.81 8.35 -6.89
CA SER A 22 -4.22 8.14 -7.24
C SER A 22 -4.63 8.96 -8.46
N PRO A 23 -5.73 8.60 -9.16
CA PRO A 23 -6.28 9.41 -10.26
C PRO A 23 -6.51 10.87 -9.87
N TYR A 24 -6.97 11.14 -8.65
CA TYR A 24 -7.13 12.50 -8.14
C TYR A 24 -5.82 13.27 -8.04
N GLN A 25 -4.74 12.62 -7.60
CA GLN A 25 -3.41 13.23 -7.54
C GLN A 25 -2.86 13.47 -8.95
N VAL A 26 -3.05 12.53 -9.86
CA VAL A 26 -2.67 12.65 -11.28
C VAL A 26 -3.39 13.83 -11.94
N MET A 27 -4.71 13.95 -11.75
CA MET A 27 -5.49 15.10 -12.21
C MET A 27 -4.90 16.44 -11.75
N LYS A 28 -4.49 16.52 -10.48
CA LYS A 28 -3.85 17.73 -9.94
C LYS A 28 -2.51 18.02 -10.59
N LEU A 29 -1.69 16.99 -10.80
CA LEU A 29 -0.38 17.14 -11.45
C LEU A 29 -0.52 17.64 -12.88
N ILE A 30 -1.49 17.13 -13.63
CA ILE A 30 -1.79 17.58 -14.99
C ILE A 30 -2.32 19.02 -14.96
N ASN A 31 -3.38 19.30 -14.18
CA ASN A 31 -4.08 20.58 -14.24
C ASN A 31 -3.30 21.74 -13.63
N LEU A 32 -2.54 21.51 -12.57
CA LEU A 32 -1.84 22.58 -11.84
C LEU A 32 -0.39 22.79 -12.31
N HIS A 33 0.23 21.74 -12.85
CA HIS A 33 1.66 21.76 -13.21
C HIS A 33 1.93 21.46 -14.69
N GLY A 34 0.89 21.15 -15.48
CA GLY A 34 1.05 20.84 -16.91
C GLY A 34 1.92 19.61 -17.16
N LEU A 35 1.96 18.67 -16.20
CA LEU A 35 2.72 17.44 -16.36
C LEU A 35 1.99 16.49 -17.31
N HIS A 36 2.76 15.85 -18.18
CA HIS A 36 2.30 14.68 -18.91
C HIS A 36 2.49 13.45 -18.02
N VAL A 37 1.45 12.63 -17.89
CA VAL A 37 1.46 11.44 -17.02
C VAL A 37 1.15 10.23 -17.87
N VAL A 38 2.07 9.27 -17.88
CA VAL A 38 1.92 7.97 -18.55
C VAL A 38 1.74 6.91 -17.47
N VAL A 39 0.78 6.02 -17.65
CA VAL A 39 0.45 4.96 -16.69
C VAL A 39 0.47 3.61 -17.39
N GLU A 40 1.27 2.67 -16.88
CA GLU A 40 1.22 1.30 -17.35
C GLU A 40 -0.14 0.67 -17.04
N PRO A 41 -0.74 -0.05 -18.00
CA PRO A 41 -1.99 -0.75 -17.79
C PRO A 41 -1.84 -1.84 -16.72
N SER A 42 -2.83 -1.95 -15.83
CA SER A 42 -2.81 -2.94 -14.75
C SER A 42 -4.20 -3.45 -14.39
N ASP A 43 -4.36 -4.77 -14.36
CA ASP A 43 -5.59 -5.44 -13.89
C ASP A 43 -5.60 -5.68 -12.36
N THR A 44 -4.49 -5.39 -11.69
CA THR A 44 -4.32 -5.65 -10.24
C THR A 44 -4.46 -4.38 -9.39
N ARG A 45 -4.06 -3.23 -9.94
CA ARG A 45 -4.14 -1.93 -9.28
C ARG A 45 -5.58 -1.63 -8.86
N ILE A 46 -5.75 -1.03 -7.68
CA ILE A 46 -7.08 -0.68 -7.13
C ILE A 46 -7.82 0.37 -7.97
N PHE A 47 -7.07 1.20 -8.69
CA PHE A 47 -7.59 2.18 -9.64
C PHE A 47 -7.47 1.59 -11.04
N SER A 48 -8.58 1.58 -11.77
CA SER A 48 -8.66 1.10 -13.15
C SER A 48 -7.93 2.03 -14.13
N ASN A 49 -7.59 1.49 -15.31
CA ASN A 49 -6.98 2.28 -16.39
C ASN A 49 -7.92 3.44 -16.81
N ASP A 50 -9.22 3.17 -16.95
CA ASP A 50 -10.25 4.16 -17.28
C ASP A 50 -10.29 5.33 -16.29
N GLU A 51 -10.04 5.10 -15.00
CA GLU A 51 -10.00 6.18 -14.00
C GLU A 51 -8.82 7.13 -14.23
N TYR A 52 -7.68 6.62 -14.70
CA TYR A 52 -6.52 7.44 -15.07
C TYR A 52 -6.75 8.17 -16.41
N GLU A 53 -7.34 7.50 -17.40
CA GLU A 53 -7.68 8.13 -18.69
C GLU A 53 -8.64 9.31 -18.52
N LYS A 54 -9.68 9.13 -17.69
CA LYS A 54 -10.68 10.18 -17.40
C LYS A 54 -10.09 11.44 -16.80
N VAL A 55 -8.94 11.35 -16.13
CA VAL A 55 -8.23 12.51 -15.56
C VAL A 55 -7.14 13.06 -16.47
N GLY A 56 -7.02 12.54 -17.70
CA GLY A 56 -6.10 13.03 -18.74
C GLY A 56 -4.74 12.36 -18.76
N ALA A 57 -4.55 11.22 -18.07
CA ALA A 57 -3.33 10.43 -18.21
C ALA A 57 -3.35 9.58 -19.49
N GLU A 58 -2.18 9.33 -20.04
CA GLU A 58 -1.98 8.37 -21.14
C GLU A 58 -1.80 6.96 -20.57
N ILE A 59 -2.47 5.97 -21.15
CA ILE A 59 -2.22 4.55 -20.84
C ILE A 59 -1.28 3.98 -21.88
N SER A 60 -0.11 3.51 -21.44
CA SER A 60 0.91 2.96 -22.34
C SER A 60 1.80 1.95 -21.63
N GLU A 61 2.22 0.91 -22.35
CA GLU A 61 3.25 -0.04 -21.92
C GLU A 61 4.66 0.56 -21.94
N ASP A 62 4.85 1.65 -22.69
CA ASP A 62 6.15 2.30 -22.88
C ASP A 62 6.30 3.51 -21.95
N LEU A 63 7.19 3.37 -20.96
CA LEU A 63 7.56 4.45 -20.05
C LEU A 63 8.90 5.11 -20.40
N SER A 64 9.57 4.71 -21.48
CA SER A 64 10.93 5.15 -21.83
C SER A 64 11.06 6.66 -22.06
N ASN A 65 9.95 7.32 -22.42
CA ASN A 65 9.89 8.77 -22.61
C ASN A 65 9.65 9.57 -21.31
N CYS A 66 9.44 8.89 -20.17
CA CYS A 66 9.27 9.52 -18.87
C CYS A 66 10.60 10.00 -18.30
N ASN A 67 10.57 11.08 -17.52
CA ASN A 67 11.76 11.57 -16.82
C ASN A 67 11.98 10.84 -15.50
N ILE A 68 10.90 10.32 -14.93
CA ILE A 68 10.90 9.58 -13.68
C ILE A 68 9.76 8.57 -13.68
N VAL A 69 10.01 7.36 -13.18
CA VAL A 69 9.02 6.29 -13.03
C VAL A 69 8.76 6.03 -11.55
N PHE A 70 7.50 6.11 -11.15
CA PHE A 70 7.02 5.85 -9.81
C PHE A 70 6.46 4.43 -9.69
N GLY A 71 6.84 3.72 -8.63
CA GLY A 71 6.27 2.45 -8.21
C GLY A 71 6.21 2.35 -6.69
N ILE A 72 5.48 1.38 -6.15
CA ILE A 72 5.41 1.10 -4.72
C ILE A 72 6.51 0.13 -4.30
N LYS A 73 6.58 -1.04 -4.96
CA LYS A 73 7.51 -2.11 -4.61
C LYS A 73 8.75 -2.09 -5.49
N GLU A 74 9.65 -3.02 -5.20
CA GLU A 74 10.88 -3.19 -5.94
C GLU A 74 10.61 -3.51 -7.41
N ILE A 75 11.46 -2.97 -8.27
CA ILE A 75 11.38 -3.13 -9.72
C ILE A 75 12.25 -4.33 -10.11
N PRO A 76 11.74 -5.28 -10.92
CA PRO A 76 12.56 -6.36 -11.45
C PRO A 76 13.77 -5.83 -12.22
N VAL A 77 14.91 -6.53 -12.12
CA VAL A 77 16.20 -6.10 -12.68
C VAL A 77 16.12 -5.91 -14.20
N GLU A 78 15.35 -6.76 -14.85
CA GLU A 78 15.08 -6.79 -16.28
C GLU A 78 14.18 -5.64 -16.76
N SER A 79 13.43 -5.01 -15.85
CA SER A 79 12.55 -3.87 -16.16
C SER A 79 13.23 -2.50 -15.95
N LEU A 80 14.50 -2.49 -15.55
CA LEU A 80 15.27 -1.25 -15.39
C LEU A 80 15.88 -0.81 -16.71
N GLU A 81 15.58 0.44 -17.09
CA GLU A 81 16.06 1.11 -18.28
C GLU A 81 17.22 2.04 -17.96
N GLU A 82 18.15 2.21 -18.91
CA GLU A 82 19.34 3.04 -18.73
C GLU A 82 19.00 4.53 -18.55
N LYS A 83 19.72 5.23 -17.67
CA LYS A 83 19.60 6.68 -17.43
C LYS A 83 18.20 7.14 -17.00
N MET A 84 17.38 6.23 -16.47
CA MET A 84 16.05 6.53 -15.95
C MET A 84 16.11 6.91 -14.46
N ALA A 85 15.23 7.82 -14.02
CA ALA A 85 15.00 8.05 -12.61
C ALA A 85 13.84 7.17 -12.10
N TYR A 86 13.99 6.56 -10.94
CA TYR A 86 12.98 5.72 -10.31
C TYR A 86 12.69 6.17 -8.89
N CYS A 87 11.42 6.10 -8.48
CA CYS A 87 10.98 6.44 -7.13
C CYS A 87 10.07 5.36 -6.55
N PHE A 88 10.59 4.59 -5.59
CA PHE A 88 9.92 3.42 -4.99
C PHE A 88 10.57 3.01 -3.67
N PHE A 89 9.96 2.06 -2.94
CA PHE A 89 10.61 1.42 -1.79
C PHE A 89 11.60 0.37 -2.28
N SER A 90 12.89 0.72 -2.35
CA SER A 90 13.90 -0.20 -2.90
C SER A 90 14.26 -1.32 -1.94
N HIS A 91 14.07 -1.09 -0.63
CA HIS A 91 14.56 -1.95 0.44
C HIS A 91 16.05 -2.32 0.22
N THR A 92 16.90 -1.32 -0.03
CA THR A 92 18.35 -1.53 -0.21
C THR A 92 19.20 -0.88 0.89
N ILE A 93 18.68 0.16 1.56
CA ILE A 93 19.43 0.96 2.54
C ILE A 93 19.94 0.16 3.75
N LYS A 94 19.31 -0.97 4.08
CA LYS A 94 19.73 -1.86 5.18
C LYS A 94 20.60 -3.02 4.69
N GLY A 95 21.09 -2.96 3.45
CA GLY A 95 21.94 -4.00 2.87
C GLY A 95 21.22 -5.33 2.61
N GLN A 96 19.91 -5.28 2.31
CA GLN A 96 19.11 -6.49 2.07
C GLN A 96 19.63 -7.28 0.86
N PRO A 97 20.17 -8.51 1.05
CA PRO A 97 20.90 -9.22 -0.01
C PRO A 97 20.08 -9.47 -1.28
N TYR A 98 18.78 -9.72 -1.14
CA TYR A 98 17.88 -10.04 -2.26
C TYR A 98 17.66 -8.87 -3.23
N ASN A 99 17.86 -7.62 -2.80
CA ASN A 99 17.71 -6.44 -3.66
C ASN A 99 19.06 -5.80 -4.06
N MET A 100 20.19 -6.30 -3.58
CA MET A 100 21.50 -5.81 -3.99
C MET A 100 21.76 -5.95 -5.50
N PRO A 101 21.31 -7.01 -6.21
CA PRO A 101 21.44 -7.07 -7.66
C PRO A 101 20.68 -5.94 -8.39
N MET A 102 19.50 -5.55 -7.88
CA MET A 102 18.74 -4.42 -8.41
C MET A 102 19.48 -3.11 -8.18
N LEU A 103 20.02 -2.88 -6.98
CA LEU A 103 20.84 -1.70 -6.71
C LEU A 103 22.07 -1.65 -7.63
N LYS A 104 22.78 -2.78 -7.81
CA LYS A 104 23.91 -2.87 -8.73
C LYS A 104 23.49 -2.50 -10.14
N LYS A 105 22.35 -3.03 -10.62
CA LYS A 105 21.81 -2.72 -11.95
C LYS A 105 21.51 -1.21 -12.12
N ILE A 106 20.89 -0.59 -11.12
CA ILE A 106 20.63 0.87 -11.09
C ILE A 106 21.94 1.66 -11.26
N LEU A 107 22.99 1.27 -10.54
CA LEU A 107 24.31 1.91 -10.63
C LEU A 107 24.96 1.68 -12.00
N ASP A 108 24.98 0.43 -12.49
CA ASP A 108 25.57 0.05 -13.78
C ASP A 108 24.89 0.77 -14.95
N GLN A 109 23.59 1.06 -14.83
CA GLN A 109 22.77 1.73 -15.85
C GLN A 109 22.73 3.26 -15.72
N ASN A 110 23.51 3.85 -14.81
CA ASN A 110 23.46 5.28 -14.52
C ASN A 110 22.04 5.80 -14.20
N CYS A 111 21.23 4.97 -13.54
CA CYS A 111 19.89 5.35 -13.11
C CYS A 111 19.96 6.20 -11.84
N THR A 112 18.91 7.00 -11.60
CA THR A 112 18.73 7.71 -10.33
C THR A 112 17.70 6.97 -9.49
N LEU A 113 18.02 6.67 -8.23
CA LEU A 113 17.09 6.06 -7.28
C LEU A 113 16.67 7.07 -6.21
N LEU A 114 15.37 7.36 -6.15
CA LEU A 114 14.72 8.12 -5.07
C LEU A 114 13.98 7.13 -4.16
N ASP A 115 14.60 6.72 -3.05
CA ASP A 115 13.99 5.75 -2.16
C ASP A 115 12.95 6.42 -1.23
N TYR A 116 11.69 5.98 -1.31
CA TYR A 116 10.61 6.46 -0.43
C TYR A 116 10.93 6.29 1.06
N GLU A 117 11.72 5.28 1.45
CA GLU A 117 12.10 5.04 2.83
C GLU A 117 12.97 6.17 3.41
N LEU A 118 13.65 6.91 2.55
CA LEU A 118 14.60 7.97 2.89
C LEU A 118 14.03 9.39 2.76
N VAL A 119 12.77 9.54 2.33
CA VAL A 119 12.14 10.86 2.20
C VAL A 119 11.71 11.38 3.56
N THR A 120 12.34 12.48 4.01
CA THR A 120 12.13 13.12 5.32
C THR A 120 11.68 14.58 5.20
N ASP A 121 11.07 15.11 6.27
CA ASP A 121 10.84 16.55 6.44
C ASP A 121 12.11 17.26 6.94
N GLN A 122 12.03 18.58 7.16
CA GLN A 122 13.14 19.40 7.66
C GLN A 122 13.64 19.02 9.07
N ARG A 123 12.98 18.08 9.76
CA ARG A 123 13.34 17.57 11.09
C ARG A 123 13.71 16.09 11.03
N ASP A 124 14.11 15.60 9.87
CA ASP A 124 14.48 14.20 9.60
C ASP A 124 13.35 13.19 9.87
N LYS A 125 12.10 13.65 9.96
CA LYS A 125 10.97 12.74 10.14
C LYS A 125 10.54 12.20 8.78
N ARG A 126 10.60 10.87 8.61
CA ARG A 126 10.08 10.20 7.41
C ARG A 126 8.62 10.60 7.14
N VAL A 127 8.30 10.95 5.90
CA VAL A 127 6.97 11.46 5.51
C VAL A 127 6.14 10.48 4.67
N ILE A 128 6.77 9.47 4.05
CA ILE A 128 6.08 8.49 3.21
C ILE A 128 6.04 7.12 3.90
N PHE A 129 4.89 6.76 4.49
CA PHE A 129 4.69 5.47 5.17
C PHE A 129 3.21 5.09 5.27
N PHE A 130 2.91 3.82 5.55
CA PHE A 130 1.55 3.26 5.58
C PHE A 130 1.03 2.91 6.99
N GLY A 131 1.55 3.61 8.01
CA GLY A 131 1.44 3.23 9.43
C GLY A 131 0.02 2.96 9.93
N ASN A 132 -0.86 3.96 9.91
CA ASN A 132 -2.22 3.81 10.44
C ASN A 132 -3.01 2.69 9.74
N PHE A 133 -2.90 2.59 8.42
CA PHE A 133 -3.59 1.53 7.67
C PHE A 133 -3.04 0.13 7.97
N ALA A 134 -1.74 0.01 8.27
CA ALA A 134 -1.17 -1.24 8.77
C ALA A 134 -1.73 -1.62 10.15
N GLY A 135 -1.97 -0.63 11.03
CA GLY A 135 -2.65 -0.80 12.32
C GLY A 135 -4.07 -1.32 12.16
N TYR A 136 -4.89 -0.61 11.38
CA TYR A 136 -6.27 -1.02 11.06
C TYR A 136 -6.34 -2.44 10.50
N ALA A 137 -5.52 -2.76 9.49
CA ALA A 137 -5.49 -4.10 8.92
C ALA A 137 -5.03 -5.16 9.92
N GLY A 138 -4.06 -4.81 10.78
CA GLY A 138 -3.55 -5.69 11.83
C GLY A 138 -4.62 -6.06 12.85
N ILE A 139 -5.34 -5.08 13.39
CA ILE A 139 -6.35 -5.34 14.42
C ILE A 139 -7.56 -6.10 13.87
N ILE A 140 -8.03 -5.74 12.66
CA ILE A 140 -9.14 -6.45 12.00
C ILE A 140 -8.75 -7.90 11.73
N ASN A 141 -7.57 -8.15 11.16
CA ASN A 141 -7.10 -9.52 10.92
C ASN A 141 -6.89 -10.30 12.22
N SER A 142 -6.45 -9.65 13.30
CA SER A 142 -6.27 -10.30 14.59
C SER A 142 -7.61 -10.73 15.20
N MET A 143 -8.62 -9.87 15.15
CA MET A 143 -9.98 -10.20 15.60
C MET A 143 -10.62 -11.28 14.72
N TRP A 144 -10.45 -11.19 13.40
CA TRP A 144 -10.88 -12.24 12.47
C TRP A 144 -10.23 -13.60 12.79
N ALA A 145 -8.91 -13.63 12.99
CA ALA A 145 -8.18 -14.85 13.31
C ALA A 145 -8.64 -15.46 14.65
N LEU A 146 -8.86 -14.61 15.66
CA LEU A 146 -9.47 -15.03 16.92
C LEU A 146 -10.86 -15.65 16.72
N GLY A 147 -11.71 -15.00 15.92
CA GLY A 147 -13.03 -15.53 15.56
C GLY A 147 -12.96 -16.91 14.92
N LYS A 148 -12.02 -17.12 14.00
CA LYS A 148 -11.78 -18.43 13.37
C LYS A 148 -11.31 -19.49 14.34
N ARG A 149 -10.36 -19.16 15.22
CA ARG A 149 -9.89 -20.08 16.25
C ARG A 149 -11.04 -20.53 17.16
N LEU A 150 -11.81 -19.59 17.68
CA LEU A 150 -12.93 -19.87 18.60
C LEU A 150 -14.01 -20.72 17.94
N GLN A 151 -14.32 -20.49 16.66
CA GLN A 151 -15.22 -21.36 15.88
C GLN A 151 -14.72 -22.81 15.84
N THR A 152 -13.42 -23.03 15.62
CA THR A 152 -12.83 -24.37 15.64
C THR A 152 -12.88 -25.02 17.02
N GLU A 153 -12.82 -24.22 18.09
CA GLU A 153 -12.97 -24.68 19.48
C GLU A 153 -14.45 -24.86 19.90
N GLY A 154 -15.41 -24.66 19.00
CA GLY A 154 -16.85 -24.79 19.29
C GLY A 154 -17.44 -23.61 20.07
N VAL A 155 -16.73 -22.50 20.18
CA VAL A 155 -17.15 -21.30 20.91
C VAL A 155 -17.81 -20.31 19.96
N HIS A 156 -19.08 -20.00 20.22
CA HIS A 156 -19.79 -18.93 19.51
C HIS A 156 -19.25 -17.57 19.92
N THR A 157 -18.89 -16.73 18.94
CA THR A 157 -18.32 -15.41 19.19
C THR A 157 -18.76 -14.40 18.13
N PRO A 158 -18.98 -13.12 18.48
CA PRO A 158 -19.25 -12.06 17.51
C PRO A 158 -18.15 -11.88 16.45
N PHE A 159 -16.88 -12.15 16.80
CA PHE A 159 -15.73 -12.00 15.90
C PHE A 159 -15.79 -12.93 14.66
N ALA A 160 -16.59 -14.00 14.73
CA ALA A 160 -16.89 -14.91 13.62
C ALA A 160 -17.37 -14.20 12.34
N ASN A 161 -18.01 -13.05 12.48
CA ASN A 161 -18.59 -12.29 11.37
C ASN A 161 -17.57 -11.41 10.65
N LEU A 162 -16.39 -11.22 11.22
CA LEU A 162 -15.33 -10.48 10.55
C LEU A 162 -14.76 -11.28 9.37
N GLN A 163 -14.12 -10.55 8.47
CA GLN A 163 -13.37 -11.11 7.36
C GLN A 163 -11.92 -10.63 7.44
N GLN A 164 -11.03 -11.26 6.67
CA GLN A 164 -9.71 -10.69 6.46
C GLN A 164 -9.85 -9.30 5.84
N THR A 165 -9.04 -8.35 6.32
CA THR A 165 -9.13 -6.94 5.94
C THR A 165 -9.12 -6.73 4.43
N CYS A 166 -8.34 -7.54 3.71
CA CYS A 166 -8.21 -7.48 2.24
C CYS A 166 -9.48 -7.85 1.47
N ARG A 167 -10.53 -8.34 2.15
CA ARG A 167 -11.84 -8.67 1.56
C ARG A 167 -12.86 -7.54 1.67
N TYR A 168 -12.56 -6.50 2.45
CA TYR A 168 -13.40 -5.29 2.46
C TYR A 168 -12.98 -4.38 1.31
N GLU A 169 -13.97 -3.81 0.62
CA GLU A 169 -13.77 -2.92 -0.52
C GLU A 169 -13.33 -1.52 -0.06
N SER A 170 -13.62 -1.15 1.19
CA SER A 170 -13.27 0.16 1.74
C SER A 170 -13.02 0.14 3.24
N LEU A 171 -12.33 1.18 3.73
CA LEU A 171 -12.15 1.40 5.16
C LEU A 171 -13.49 1.60 5.88
N ASP A 172 -14.46 2.25 5.24
CA ASP A 172 -15.78 2.48 5.84
C ASP A 172 -16.57 1.19 6.01
N GLU A 173 -16.49 0.28 5.02
CA GLU A 173 -17.06 -1.05 5.14
C GLU A 173 -16.41 -1.85 6.28
N ALA A 174 -15.08 -1.86 6.32
CA ALA A 174 -14.33 -2.53 7.38
C ALA A 174 -14.70 -1.98 8.78
N LYS A 175 -14.82 -0.66 8.91
CA LYS A 175 -15.25 0.00 10.16
C LYS A 175 -16.69 -0.35 10.53
N ARG A 176 -17.62 -0.42 9.58
CA ARG A 176 -18.99 -0.87 9.83
C ARG A 176 -19.01 -2.30 10.37
N ALA A 177 -18.28 -3.22 9.73
CA ALA A 177 -18.21 -4.61 10.18
C ALA A 177 -17.65 -4.75 11.61
N VAL A 178 -16.59 -4.01 11.95
CA VAL A 178 -16.06 -3.96 13.32
C VAL A 178 -17.07 -3.33 14.29
N GLY A 179 -17.76 -2.26 13.87
CA GLY A 179 -18.80 -1.60 14.65
C GLY A 179 -19.95 -2.54 15.00
N GLU A 180 -20.44 -3.32 14.04
CA GLU A 180 -21.50 -4.31 14.25
C GLU A 180 -21.09 -5.39 15.26
N VAL A 181 -19.82 -5.85 15.21
CA VAL A 181 -19.27 -6.75 16.22
C VAL A 181 -19.29 -6.09 17.61
N GLY A 182 -18.91 -4.82 17.70
CA GLY A 182 -18.98 -4.05 18.94
C GLY A 182 -20.39 -3.94 19.51
N GLU A 183 -21.38 -3.65 18.67
CA GLU A 183 -22.78 -3.58 19.09
C GLU A 183 -23.33 -4.94 19.56
N ARG A 184 -22.93 -6.03 18.91
CA ARG A 184 -23.26 -7.39 19.39
C ARG A 184 -22.64 -7.68 20.75
N ILE A 185 -21.38 -7.31 20.97
CA ILE A 185 -20.72 -7.49 22.26
C ILE A 185 -21.43 -6.68 23.36
N LYS A 186 -21.87 -5.44 23.07
CA LYS A 186 -22.64 -4.62 24.04
C LYS A 186 -23.96 -5.26 24.44
N ARG A 187 -24.66 -5.89 23.48
CA ARG A 187 -25.99 -6.48 23.69
C ARG A 187 -25.92 -7.87 24.34
N ASP A 188 -25.05 -8.73 23.82
CA ASP A 188 -25.04 -10.16 24.11
C ASP A 188 -23.86 -10.56 25.03
N GLY A 189 -22.88 -9.67 25.23
CA GLY A 189 -21.64 -9.97 25.93
C GLY A 189 -20.63 -10.75 25.07
N LEU A 190 -19.53 -11.14 25.71
CA LEU A 190 -18.59 -12.15 25.20
C LEU A 190 -18.78 -13.45 26.00
N PRO A 191 -18.36 -14.61 25.46
CA PRO A 191 -18.31 -15.86 26.23
C PRO A 191 -17.55 -15.68 27.54
N ASP A 192 -18.02 -16.30 28.63
CA ASP A 192 -17.42 -16.15 29.97
C ASP A 192 -15.93 -16.51 30.01
N SER A 193 -15.52 -17.50 29.22
CA SER A 193 -14.12 -17.91 29.08
C SER A 193 -13.20 -16.84 28.48
N MET A 194 -13.76 -15.80 27.87
CA MET A 194 -13.04 -14.69 27.25
C MET A 194 -13.02 -13.44 28.13
N VAL A 195 -13.70 -13.42 29.27
CA VAL A 195 -13.83 -12.24 30.12
C VAL A 195 -12.87 -12.34 31.32
N PRO A 196 -12.03 -11.32 31.57
CA PRO A 196 -11.89 -10.08 30.82
C PRO A 196 -11.19 -10.27 29.47
N PHE A 197 -11.69 -9.58 28.44
CA PHE A 197 -11.03 -9.55 27.13
C PHE A 197 -10.02 -8.40 27.10
N VAL A 198 -8.73 -8.73 27.06
CA VAL A 198 -7.63 -7.74 27.16
C VAL A 198 -6.90 -7.63 25.83
N CYS A 199 -6.85 -6.41 25.29
CA CYS A 199 -6.02 -6.07 24.13
C CYS A 199 -4.77 -5.31 24.58
N GLY A 200 -3.60 -5.88 24.32
CA GLY A 200 -2.31 -5.21 24.55
C GLY A 200 -1.73 -4.65 23.26
N PHE A 201 -1.42 -3.35 23.25
CA PHE A 201 -0.75 -2.68 22.13
C PHE A 201 0.65 -2.27 22.54
N THR A 202 1.66 -2.67 21.77
CA THR A 202 3.05 -2.28 22.00
C THR A 202 3.47 -1.19 21.01
N GLY A 203 4.21 -0.20 21.50
CA GLY A 203 4.65 0.96 20.72
C GLY A 203 3.65 2.13 20.70
N TYR A 204 4.17 3.33 20.40
CA TYR A 204 3.42 4.60 20.36
C TYR A 204 3.39 5.22 18.95
N GLY A 205 3.77 4.42 17.95
CA GLY A 205 3.86 4.83 16.56
C GLY A 205 2.50 4.87 15.86
N GLN A 206 2.52 5.21 14.57
CA GLN A 206 1.31 5.29 13.74
C GLN A 206 0.62 3.94 13.59
N VAL A 207 1.37 2.83 13.56
CA VAL A 207 0.79 1.48 13.51
C VAL A 207 -0.06 1.21 14.75
N SER A 208 0.44 1.50 15.95
CA SER A 208 -0.31 1.27 17.20
C SER A 208 -1.49 2.23 17.40
N LYS A 209 -1.51 3.36 16.68
CA LYS A 209 -2.61 4.34 16.72
C LYS A 209 -3.74 4.03 15.74
N GLY A 210 -3.45 3.26 14.68
CA GLY A 210 -4.46 2.72 13.78
C GLY A 210 -5.11 1.51 14.41
#